data_AF-A0A2G5UWM8-F1
#
_entry.id   AF-A0A2G5UWM8-F1
#
_cell.length_a   1.000
_cell.length_b   1.000
_cell.length_c   1.000
_cell.angle_alpha   90.00
_cell.angle_beta   90.00
_cell.angle_gamma   90.00
#
_symmetry.space_group_name_H-M   'P 1'
#
loop_
_entity.id
_entity.type
_entity.pdbx_description
1 polymer ?
#
loop_
_entity_poly.entity_id
_entity_poly.type
_entity_poly.pdbx_seq_one_letter_code
_entity_poly.pdbx_strand_id
1 'polypeptide(L)'
;MELMLRNRKCKINAIIVETGNIYSQIDTKSARDCLSVFFKKSENDQRNPVTQLVQLQDKYQEETDGNLYLTHVSLDEMFSIYSNLTRLFSCPFRKWVIIFDEMKLEEFWQYTERMLKLKFQRFAVHAKTMSNVVLTELMDKIPEKMEVIIDSDIPLDYSHPKALRFRSFKYTEARWLKIEDFFNIRNLCLIILDRTNFDCSDVIKFLNYWSDCDEDMMEGIAMGLKEGTQIDEEEIIKIFIVISDNESSHSRFFM
;
A
#
# COMPACT_ATOMS: atom_id res chain seq x y z
N MET A 1 -17.08 -17.17 6.71
CA MET A 1 -16.68 -16.01 5.88
C MET A 1 -17.58 -15.79 4.67
N GLU A 2 -17.68 -16.71 3.70
CA GLU A 2 -18.48 -16.51 2.48
C GLU A 2 -19.96 -16.20 2.74
N LEU A 3 -20.63 -17.02 3.56
CA LEU A 3 -22.03 -16.81 3.93
C LEU A 3 -22.25 -15.44 4.57
N MET A 4 -21.32 -14.98 5.42
CA MET A 4 -21.39 -13.65 6.02
C MET A 4 -21.30 -12.54 4.97
N LEU A 5 -20.36 -12.66 4.03
CA LEU A 5 -20.19 -11.70 2.93
C LEU A 5 -21.42 -11.66 2.02
N ARG A 6 -22.01 -12.83 1.71
CA ARG A 6 -23.25 -12.91 0.92
C ARG A 6 -24.46 -12.32 1.67
N ASN A 7 -24.56 -12.59 2.96
CA ASN A 7 -25.66 -12.10 3.79
C ASN A 7 -25.65 -10.59 3.97
N ARG A 8 -24.46 -9.95 3.99
CA ARG A 8 -24.35 -8.48 4.06
C ARG A 8 -24.98 -7.77 2.87
N LYS A 9 -25.22 -8.43 1.72
CA LYS A 9 -25.74 -7.84 0.46
C LYS A 9 -24.96 -6.59 -0.02
N CYS A 10 -23.77 -6.34 0.53
CA CYS A 10 -22.95 -5.16 0.24
C CYS A 10 -21.97 -5.48 -0.90
N LYS A 11 -21.76 -4.49 -1.78
CA LYS A 11 -20.68 -4.56 -2.78
C LYS A 11 -19.32 -4.45 -2.08
N ILE A 12 -18.47 -5.44 -2.30
CA ILE A 12 -17.08 -5.43 -1.81
C ILE A 12 -16.26 -4.52 -2.72
N ASN A 13 -15.69 -3.47 -2.15
CA ASN A 13 -14.87 -2.49 -2.85
C ASN A 13 -13.38 -2.81 -2.78
N ALA A 14 -12.93 -3.46 -1.70
CA ALA A 14 -11.55 -3.88 -1.54
C ALA A 14 -11.43 -5.28 -0.92
N ILE A 15 -10.45 -6.04 -1.40
CA ILE A 15 -9.90 -7.22 -0.72
C ILE A 15 -8.45 -6.91 -0.41
N ILE A 16 -8.08 -6.97 0.86
CA ILE A 16 -6.72 -6.75 1.33
C ILE A 16 -6.27 -8.05 1.98
N VAL A 17 -5.16 -8.59 1.50
CA VAL A 17 -4.52 -9.76 2.09
C VAL A 17 -3.22 -9.32 2.71
N GLU A 18 -3.03 -9.59 3.98
CA GLU A 18 -1.79 -9.37 4.71
C GLU A 18 -1.27 -10.69 5.24
N THR A 19 0.02 -10.95 5.02
CA THR A 19 0.54 -12.28 5.27
C THR A 19 2.03 -12.31 5.59
N GLY A 20 2.37 -13.10 6.61
CA GLY A 20 3.69 -13.54 7.03
C GLY A 20 3.62 -14.95 7.62
N ASN A 21 4.73 -15.50 8.11
CA ASN A 21 4.72 -16.86 8.67
C ASN A 21 4.10 -16.94 10.07
N ILE A 22 3.88 -15.80 10.73
CA ILE A 22 3.30 -15.76 12.08
C ILE A 22 1.88 -15.20 12.01
N TYR A 23 1.71 -14.12 11.27
CA TYR A 23 0.48 -13.37 11.16
C TYR A 23 -0.10 -13.45 9.75
N SER A 24 -1.41 -13.68 9.67
CA SER A 24 -2.13 -13.54 8.41
C SER A 24 -3.51 -12.97 8.66
N GLN A 25 -3.94 -12.10 7.76
CA GLN A 25 -5.21 -11.38 7.84
C GLN A 25 -5.79 -11.18 6.44
N ILE A 26 -7.12 -11.22 6.36
CA ILE A 26 -7.88 -10.80 5.18
C ILE A 26 -8.91 -9.76 5.60
N ASP A 27 -8.82 -8.58 5.01
CA ASP A 27 -9.87 -7.58 5.09
C ASP A 27 -10.70 -7.53 3.81
N THR A 28 -12.00 -7.41 4.01
CA THR A 28 -12.93 -7.06 2.95
C THR A 28 -13.63 -5.76 3.33
N LYS A 29 -13.49 -4.74 2.49
CA LYS A 29 -14.08 -3.42 2.72
C LYS A 29 -15.20 -3.15 1.74
N SER A 30 -16.28 -2.57 2.24
CA SER A 30 -17.39 -2.01 1.47
C SER A 30 -17.49 -0.51 1.74
N ALA A 31 -18.52 0.16 1.20
CA ALA A 31 -18.72 1.60 1.43
C ALA A 31 -19.10 1.93 2.89
N ARG A 32 -19.64 0.96 3.64
CA ARG A 32 -20.17 1.19 5.00
C ARG A 32 -19.49 0.32 6.06
N ASP A 33 -19.04 -0.86 5.67
CA ASP A 33 -18.54 -1.87 6.60
C ASP A 33 -17.16 -2.40 6.19
N CYS A 34 -16.38 -2.79 7.19
CA CYS A 34 -15.21 -3.67 7.05
C CYS A 34 -15.54 -5.03 7.69
N LEU A 35 -15.03 -6.10 7.11
CA LEU A 35 -14.91 -7.39 7.80
C LEU A 35 -13.44 -7.77 7.75
N SER A 36 -12.86 -7.92 8.93
CA SER A 36 -11.47 -8.34 9.11
C SER A 36 -11.44 -9.76 9.64
N VAL A 37 -10.69 -10.62 8.98
CA VAL A 37 -10.51 -12.03 9.34
C VAL A 37 -9.06 -12.25 9.70
N PHE A 38 -8.81 -12.61 10.95
CA PHE A 38 -7.47 -12.84 11.49
C PHE A 38 -7.23 -14.35 11.67
N PHE A 39 -6.07 -14.82 11.23
CA PHE A 39 -5.67 -16.21 11.36
C PHE A 39 -4.66 -16.34 12.50
N LYS A 40 -5.13 -16.77 13.68
CA LYS A 40 -4.31 -16.95 14.88
C LYS A 40 -3.60 -18.31 14.84
N LYS A 41 -2.31 -18.32 15.20
CA LYS A 41 -1.53 -19.56 15.33
C LYS A 41 -2.20 -20.52 16.32
N SER A 42 -2.40 -21.78 15.92
CA SER A 42 -2.91 -22.86 16.76
C SER A 42 -1.78 -23.86 17.02
N GLU A 43 -1.62 -24.33 18.26
CA GLU A 43 -0.53 -25.25 18.64
C GLU A 43 -0.65 -26.64 18.00
N ASN A 44 -1.83 -27.03 17.52
CA ASN A 44 -2.10 -28.31 16.87
C ASN A 44 -2.68 -28.10 15.47
N ASP A 45 -1.83 -28.13 14.44
CA ASP A 45 -2.24 -27.97 13.05
C ASP A 45 -2.02 -29.27 12.23
N GLN A 46 -2.80 -30.30 12.54
CA GLN A 46 -2.90 -31.55 11.75
C GLN A 46 -4.13 -31.54 10.83
N ARG A 47 -4.59 -30.36 10.39
CA ARG A 47 -5.89 -30.21 9.70
C ARG A 47 -5.73 -30.24 8.19
N ASN A 48 -6.85 -30.50 7.50
CA ASN A 48 -6.88 -30.50 6.05
C ASN A 48 -6.69 -29.07 5.48
N PRO A 49 -5.98 -28.91 4.34
CA PRO A 49 -5.82 -27.62 3.68
C PRO A 49 -7.16 -27.01 3.20
N VAL A 50 -7.29 -25.70 3.34
CA VAL A 50 -8.40 -24.89 2.82
C VAL A 50 -8.25 -24.67 1.32
N THR A 51 -9.18 -25.26 0.56
CA THR A 51 -9.34 -25.08 -0.89
C THR A 51 -10.65 -24.38 -1.24
N GLN A 52 -11.63 -24.37 -0.34
CA GLN A 52 -12.93 -23.71 -0.50
C GLN A 52 -13.30 -22.91 0.76
N LEU A 53 -14.01 -21.79 0.59
CA LEU A 53 -14.35 -20.90 1.72
C LEU A 53 -15.29 -21.52 2.76
N VAL A 54 -16.06 -22.55 2.39
CA VAL A 54 -16.95 -23.28 3.33
C VAL A 54 -16.14 -23.97 4.43
N GLN A 55 -14.93 -24.45 4.13
CA GLN A 55 -14.04 -25.13 5.08
C GLN A 55 -13.55 -24.20 6.20
N LEU A 56 -13.69 -22.88 6.05
CA LEU A 56 -13.35 -21.93 7.10
C LEU A 56 -14.34 -21.96 8.28
N GLN A 57 -15.54 -22.53 8.10
CA GLN A 57 -16.49 -22.71 9.21
C GLN A 57 -15.91 -23.64 10.29
N ASP A 58 -15.22 -24.70 9.88
CA ASP A 58 -14.59 -25.66 10.79
C ASP A 58 -13.34 -25.08 11.48
N LYS A 59 -12.85 -23.93 11.00
CA LYS A 59 -11.69 -23.20 11.55
C LYS A 59 -12.11 -22.03 12.44
N TYR A 60 -13.41 -21.81 12.65
CA TYR A 60 -13.93 -20.70 13.47
C TYR A 60 -13.55 -20.84 14.95
N GLN A 61 -13.05 -19.76 15.54
CA GLN A 61 -12.79 -19.67 16.97
C GLN A 61 -13.80 -18.73 17.65
N GLU A 62 -13.75 -17.45 17.31
CA GLU A 62 -14.53 -16.40 17.97
C GLU A 62 -14.77 -15.20 17.03
N GLU A 63 -15.73 -14.36 17.40
CA GLU A 63 -16.01 -13.08 16.76
C GLU A 63 -16.08 -12.00 17.86
N THR A 64 -15.26 -10.95 17.72
CA THR A 64 -15.21 -9.83 18.66
C THR A 64 -15.08 -8.52 17.88
N ASP A 65 -15.90 -7.52 18.23
CA ASP A 65 -15.91 -6.18 17.62
C ASP A 65 -15.95 -6.17 16.08
N GLY A 66 -16.67 -7.13 15.47
CA GLY A 66 -16.78 -7.26 14.01
C GLY A 66 -15.56 -7.91 13.33
N ASN A 67 -14.62 -8.42 14.11
CA ASN A 67 -13.45 -9.19 13.65
C ASN A 67 -13.70 -10.69 13.82
N LEU A 68 -13.41 -11.46 12.78
CA LEU A 68 -13.50 -12.92 12.80
C LEU A 68 -12.13 -13.52 13.08
N TYR A 69 -12.02 -14.32 14.13
CA TYR A 69 -10.78 -15.04 14.44
C TYR A 69 -10.91 -16.51 14.04
N LEU A 70 -10.01 -16.93 13.16
CA LEU A 70 -9.90 -18.30 12.67
C LEU A 70 -8.57 -18.90 13.13
N THR A 71 -8.51 -20.22 13.18
CA THR A 71 -7.23 -20.91 13.33
C THR A 71 -6.32 -20.66 12.14
N HIS A 72 -5.02 -20.81 12.36
CA HIS A 72 -3.98 -20.66 11.36
C HIS A 72 -4.30 -21.32 10.02
N VAL A 73 -3.80 -20.68 8.97
CA VAL A 73 -3.79 -21.19 7.61
C VAL A 73 -2.38 -20.96 7.07
N SER A 74 -1.91 -21.94 6.30
CA SER A 74 -0.68 -21.82 5.52
C SER A 74 -0.81 -20.74 4.45
N LEU A 75 0.32 -20.34 3.90
CA LEU A 75 0.37 -19.37 2.82
C LEU A 75 -0.29 -19.87 1.53
N ASP A 76 -0.18 -21.16 1.22
CA ASP A 76 -0.92 -21.80 0.13
C ASP A 76 -2.43 -21.68 0.28
N GLU A 77 -2.91 -21.82 1.51
CA GLU A 77 -4.33 -21.61 1.83
C GLU A 77 -4.71 -20.13 1.67
N MET A 78 -3.85 -19.17 2.03
CA MET A 78 -4.10 -17.73 1.79
C MET A 78 -4.29 -17.42 0.30
N PHE A 79 -3.44 -17.96 -0.57
CA PHE A 79 -3.61 -17.86 -2.03
C PHE A 79 -4.92 -18.48 -2.51
N SER A 80 -5.31 -19.62 -1.94
CA SER A 80 -6.56 -20.31 -2.27
C SER A 80 -7.79 -19.52 -1.82
N ILE A 81 -7.75 -18.94 -0.63
CA ILE A 81 -8.81 -18.08 -0.09
C ILE A 81 -8.95 -16.82 -0.96
N TYR A 82 -7.85 -16.16 -1.28
CA TYR A 82 -7.85 -15.00 -2.18
C TYR A 82 -8.43 -15.33 -3.57
N SER A 83 -8.02 -16.45 -4.17
CA SER A 83 -8.52 -16.90 -5.47
C SER A 83 -10.03 -17.18 -5.42
N ASN A 84 -10.51 -17.77 -4.34
CA ASN A 84 -11.94 -17.98 -4.14
C ASN A 84 -12.71 -16.66 -3.98
N LEU A 85 -12.20 -15.73 -3.17
CA LEU A 85 -12.85 -14.43 -2.97
C LEU A 85 -12.96 -13.64 -4.27
N THR A 86 -11.88 -13.58 -5.04
CA THR A 86 -11.84 -12.84 -6.31
C THR A 86 -12.71 -13.47 -7.39
N ARG A 87 -12.94 -14.79 -7.34
CA ARG A 87 -13.90 -15.48 -8.20
C ARG A 87 -15.35 -15.18 -7.82
N LEU A 88 -15.63 -15.10 -6.53
CA LEU A 88 -16.99 -14.92 -6.00
C LEU A 88 -17.46 -13.46 -6.03
N PHE A 89 -16.54 -12.51 -5.89
CA PHE A 89 -16.86 -11.09 -5.76
C PHE A 89 -16.10 -10.26 -6.78
N SER A 90 -16.84 -9.51 -7.61
CA SER A 90 -16.24 -8.50 -8.49
C SER A 90 -15.79 -7.32 -7.66
N CYS A 91 -14.49 -7.30 -7.34
CA CYS A 91 -13.86 -6.29 -6.51
C CYS A 91 -12.93 -5.40 -7.35
N PRO A 92 -13.12 -4.06 -7.32
CA PRO A 92 -12.29 -3.15 -8.11
C PRO A 92 -10.86 -3.06 -7.56
N PHE A 93 -10.68 -3.10 -6.24
CA PHE A 93 -9.39 -2.90 -5.59
C PHE A 93 -8.91 -4.14 -4.85
N ARG A 94 -7.66 -4.55 -5.10
CA ARG A 94 -7.02 -5.71 -4.46
C ARG A 94 -5.61 -5.35 -4.03
N LYS A 95 -5.30 -5.60 -2.76
CA LYS A 95 -3.99 -5.32 -2.15
C LYS A 95 -3.41 -6.59 -1.56
N TRP A 96 -2.11 -6.78 -1.76
CA TRP A 96 -1.32 -7.76 -1.03
C TRP A 96 -0.27 -7.04 -0.17
N VAL A 97 -0.12 -7.47 1.07
CA VAL A 97 0.87 -7.02 2.04
C VAL A 97 1.68 -8.23 2.47
N ILE A 98 3.01 -8.14 2.35
CA ILE A 98 3.94 -9.13 2.89
C ILE A 98 4.58 -8.56 4.15
N ILE A 99 4.54 -9.31 5.25
CA ILE A 99 5.25 -8.99 6.48
C ILE A 99 6.62 -9.68 6.43
N PHE A 100 7.63 -8.97 5.93
CA PHE A 100 8.94 -9.53 5.65
C PHE A 100 9.66 -10.00 6.92
N ASP A 101 9.50 -9.29 8.04
CA ASP A 101 10.17 -9.62 9.31
C ASP A 101 9.76 -10.99 9.90
N GLU A 102 8.67 -11.59 9.41
CA GLU A 102 8.19 -12.89 9.88
C GLU A 102 8.75 -14.07 9.08
N MET A 103 9.53 -13.84 8.03
CA MET A 103 9.96 -14.88 7.10
C MET A 103 11.43 -14.78 6.72
N LYS A 104 11.97 -15.88 6.20
CA LYS A 104 13.33 -15.88 5.63
C LYS A 104 13.33 -15.21 4.26
N LEU A 105 14.51 -14.78 3.81
CA LEU A 105 14.67 -14.10 2.52
C LEU A 105 14.23 -14.99 1.34
N GLU A 106 14.54 -16.28 1.39
CA GLU A 106 14.16 -17.22 0.32
C GLU A 106 12.63 -17.39 0.24
N GLU A 107 11.98 -17.43 1.40
CA GLU A 107 10.52 -17.52 1.51
C GLU A 107 9.86 -16.23 0.99
N PHE A 108 10.38 -15.07 1.39
CA PHE A 108 9.96 -13.76 0.89
C PHE A 108 9.97 -13.71 -0.64
N TRP A 109 11.04 -14.18 -1.27
CA TRP A 109 11.13 -14.19 -2.73
C TRP A 109 10.17 -15.19 -3.37
N GLN A 110 10.06 -16.41 -2.83
CA GLN A 110 9.09 -17.39 -3.31
C GLN A 110 7.66 -16.83 -3.30
N TYR A 111 7.28 -16.12 -2.24
CA TYR A 111 5.96 -15.51 -2.12
C TYR A 111 5.80 -14.32 -3.05
N THR A 112 6.78 -13.42 -3.09
CA THR A 112 6.75 -12.25 -3.98
C THR A 112 6.58 -12.68 -5.43
N GLU A 113 7.36 -13.64 -5.92
CA GLU A 113 7.27 -14.14 -7.29
C GLU A 113 5.93 -14.79 -7.60
N ARG A 114 5.33 -15.47 -6.61
CA ARG A 114 4.01 -16.08 -6.79
C ARG A 114 2.89 -15.03 -6.75
N MET A 115 2.98 -14.03 -5.87
CA MET A 115 2.02 -12.93 -5.78
C MET A 115 2.01 -12.12 -7.07
N LEU A 116 3.18 -11.76 -7.62
CA LEU A 116 3.29 -10.96 -8.83
C LEU A 116 2.69 -11.63 -10.09
N LYS A 117 2.40 -12.94 -10.04
CA LYS A 117 1.65 -13.66 -11.09
C LYS A 117 0.13 -13.46 -10.99
N LEU A 118 -0.37 -12.93 -9.87
CA LEU A 118 -1.79 -12.68 -9.63
C LEU A 118 -2.22 -11.32 -10.20
N LYS A 119 -3.53 -11.16 -10.39
CA LYS A 119 -4.13 -9.88 -10.76
C LYS A 119 -4.55 -9.09 -9.53
N PHE A 120 -3.76 -8.09 -9.15
CA PHE A 120 -4.05 -7.14 -8.07
C PHE A 120 -3.43 -5.77 -8.39
N GLN A 121 -3.82 -4.75 -7.63
CA GLN A 121 -3.48 -3.36 -7.94
C GLN A 121 -2.34 -2.83 -7.07
N ARG A 122 -2.31 -3.23 -5.80
CA ARG A 122 -1.38 -2.66 -4.82
C ARG A 122 -0.55 -3.73 -4.13
N PHE A 123 0.76 -3.59 -4.22
CA PHE A 123 1.73 -4.42 -3.51
C PHE A 123 2.32 -3.62 -2.36
N ALA A 124 2.40 -4.23 -1.19
CA ALA A 124 3.00 -3.62 -0.02
C ALA A 124 3.96 -4.59 0.67
N VAL A 125 5.06 -4.05 1.17
CA VAL A 125 5.97 -4.77 2.07
C VAL A 125 6.01 -4.00 3.38
N HIS A 126 5.80 -4.72 4.48
CA HIS A 126 6.09 -4.26 5.82
C HIS A 126 7.35 -4.96 6.30
N ALA A 127 8.36 -4.18 6.69
CA ALA A 127 9.60 -4.66 7.26
C ALA A 127 10.14 -3.63 8.24
N LYS A 128 10.97 -4.03 9.20
CA LYS A 128 11.71 -3.07 10.03
C LYS A 128 12.77 -2.37 9.20
N THR A 129 13.54 -3.15 8.44
CA THR A 129 14.63 -2.63 7.61
C THR A 129 14.80 -3.50 6.37
N MET A 130 15.09 -2.87 5.23
CA MET A 130 15.41 -3.58 3.99
C MET A 130 16.79 -3.13 3.48
N SER A 131 17.62 -4.07 3.05
CA SER A 131 18.92 -3.74 2.48
C SER A 131 18.82 -3.26 1.03
N ASN A 132 19.83 -2.52 0.54
CA ASN A 132 19.89 -2.08 -0.85
C ASN A 132 19.78 -3.23 -1.85
N VAL A 133 20.33 -4.41 -1.52
CA VAL A 133 20.27 -5.60 -2.38
C VAL A 133 18.82 -6.09 -2.51
N VAL A 134 18.11 -6.24 -1.38
CA VAL A 134 16.72 -6.72 -1.38
C VAL A 134 15.81 -5.70 -2.05
N LEU A 135 15.98 -4.40 -1.77
CA LEU A 135 15.20 -3.35 -2.40
C LEU A 135 15.42 -3.31 -3.92
N THR A 136 16.67 -3.37 -4.38
CA THR A 136 17.00 -3.38 -5.83
C THR A 136 16.31 -4.54 -6.52
N GLU A 137 16.50 -5.76 -6.02
CA GLU A 137 15.87 -6.95 -6.61
C GLU A 137 14.33 -6.86 -6.58
N LEU A 138 13.76 -6.24 -5.55
CA LEU A 138 12.31 -6.05 -5.43
C LEU A 138 11.80 -5.08 -6.51
N MET A 139 12.46 -3.93 -6.65
CA MET A 139 12.09 -2.93 -7.65
C MET A 139 12.17 -3.50 -9.06
N ASP A 140 13.18 -4.31 -9.35
CA ASP A 140 13.33 -4.97 -10.66
C ASP A 140 12.16 -5.89 -10.99
N LYS A 141 11.66 -6.67 -10.01
CA LYS A 141 10.57 -7.62 -10.21
C LYS A 141 9.18 -6.97 -10.30
N ILE A 142 8.91 -5.88 -9.57
CA ILE A 142 7.56 -5.29 -9.51
C ILE A 142 7.22 -4.56 -10.82
N PRO A 143 6.06 -4.79 -11.47
CA PRO A 143 5.65 -4.03 -12.66
C PRO A 143 5.38 -2.54 -12.38
N GLU A 144 5.83 -1.63 -13.27
CA GLU A 144 5.66 -0.17 -13.12
C GLU A 144 4.18 0.25 -13.01
N LYS A 145 3.26 -0.47 -13.64
CA LYS A 145 1.81 -0.17 -13.58
C LYS A 145 1.16 -0.40 -12.21
N MET A 146 1.87 -1.00 -11.26
CA MET A 146 1.37 -1.37 -9.95
C MET A 146 1.50 -0.19 -8.97
N GLU A 147 0.64 -0.17 -7.95
CA GLU A 147 0.82 0.73 -6.81
C GLU A 147 1.71 0.04 -5.77
N VAL A 148 2.75 0.73 -5.29
CA VAL A 148 3.76 0.14 -4.39
C VAL A 148 3.76 0.85 -3.05
N ILE A 149 3.81 0.09 -1.95
CA ILE A 149 4.04 0.64 -0.61
C ILE A 149 5.23 -0.09 0.00
N ILE A 150 6.27 0.65 0.35
CA ILE A 150 7.37 0.14 1.17
C ILE A 150 7.26 0.81 2.53
N ASP A 151 6.83 0.00 3.50
CA ASP A 151 6.80 0.37 4.91
C ASP A 151 8.00 -0.27 5.60
N SER A 152 9.13 0.41 5.55
CA SER A 152 10.41 -0.05 6.08
C SER A 152 11.41 1.09 6.18
N ASP A 153 12.37 0.97 7.09
CA ASP A 153 13.60 1.76 7.00
C ASP A 153 14.35 1.40 5.72
N ILE A 154 14.81 2.43 5.00
CA ILE A 154 15.57 2.32 3.75
C ILE A 154 16.93 3.01 3.95
N PRO A 155 18.05 2.40 3.53
CA PRO A 155 19.38 3.01 3.63
C PRO A 155 19.47 4.34 2.86
N LEU A 156 20.13 5.32 3.46
CA LEU A 156 20.25 6.69 2.90
C LEU A 156 21.03 6.75 1.57
N ASP A 157 21.87 5.76 1.30
CA ASP A 157 22.65 5.61 0.07
C ASP A 157 21.91 4.81 -1.02
N TYR A 158 20.66 4.40 -0.76
CA TYR A 158 19.86 3.70 -1.74
C TYR A 158 19.57 4.58 -2.95
N SER A 159 19.54 3.97 -4.13
CA SER A 159 19.09 4.62 -5.35
C SER A 159 18.64 3.56 -6.35
N HIS A 160 17.52 3.79 -7.02
CA HIS A 160 17.05 2.90 -8.07
C HIS A 160 16.17 3.66 -9.07
N PRO A 161 16.46 3.60 -10.39
CA PRO A 161 15.70 4.35 -11.40
C PRO A 161 14.20 4.07 -11.41
N LYS A 162 13.81 2.84 -11.07
CA LYS A 162 12.42 2.39 -11.08
C LYS A 162 11.63 2.75 -9.82
N ALA A 163 12.31 3.14 -8.73
CA ALA A 163 11.64 3.45 -7.47
C ALA A 163 10.61 4.59 -7.59
N LEU A 164 10.83 5.51 -8.54
CA LEU A 164 9.96 6.66 -8.79
C LEU A 164 9.14 6.54 -10.08
N ARG A 165 8.99 5.32 -10.62
CA ARG A 165 8.30 5.06 -11.90
C ARG A 165 7.04 4.23 -11.77
N PHE A 166 6.67 3.87 -10.53
CA PHE A 166 5.42 3.16 -10.29
C PHE A 166 4.23 4.11 -10.48
N ARG A 167 3.11 3.58 -10.97
CA ARG A 167 1.85 4.32 -11.14
C ARG A 167 1.50 5.15 -9.92
N SER A 168 1.65 4.57 -8.74
CA SER A 168 1.61 5.27 -7.46
C SER A 168 2.60 4.61 -6.52
N PHE A 169 3.21 5.36 -5.61
CA PHE A 169 4.08 4.79 -4.60
C PHE A 169 3.99 5.49 -3.26
N LYS A 170 4.22 4.70 -2.20
CA LYS A 170 4.40 5.17 -0.84
C LYS A 170 5.71 4.65 -0.26
N TYR A 171 6.50 5.55 0.33
CA TYR A 171 7.66 5.23 1.14
C TYR A 171 7.48 5.80 2.55
N THR A 172 7.55 4.96 3.57
CA THR A 172 7.51 5.47 4.96
C THR A 172 8.84 6.12 5.35
N GLU A 173 9.96 5.55 4.89
CA GLU A 173 11.29 6.15 4.93
C GLU A 173 11.71 6.62 3.54
N ALA A 174 11.76 7.94 3.34
CA ALA A 174 12.06 8.59 2.07
C ALA A 174 13.27 9.54 2.17
N ARG A 175 14.02 9.55 3.28
CA ARG A 175 15.20 10.42 3.47
C ARG A 175 16.39 10.14 2.55
N TRP A 176 16.36 9.00 1.84
CA TRP A 176 17.33 8.64 0.82
C TRP A 176 17.09 9.38 -0.52
N LEU A 177 15.90 9.96 -0.72
CA LEU A 177 15.56 10.73 -1.91
C LEU A 177 16.09 12.16 -1.84
N LYS A 178 16.35 12.72 -3.02
CA LYS A 178 16.68 14.13 -3.23
C LYS A 178 15.54 14.81 -3.97
N ILE A 179 15.39 16.12 -3.77
CA ILE A 179 14.31 16.87 -4.43
C ILE A 179 14.46 16.86 -5.96
N GLU A 180 15.70 16.78 -6.46
CA GLU A 180 16.01 16.68 -7.88
C GLU A 180 15.48 15.39 -8.53
N ASP A 181 15.30 14.31 -7.75
CA ASP A 181 14.82 13.03 -8.27
C ASP A 181 13.37 13.15 -8.79
N PHE A 182 12.62 14.15 -8.32
CA PHE A 182 11.22 14.38 -8.69
C PHE A 182 11.06 15.14 -10.00
N PHE A 183 12.07 15.87 -10.48
CA PHE A 183 11.94 16.71 -11.68
C PHE A 183 11.74 15.90 -12.96
N ASN A 184 12.12 14.63 -12.97
CA ASN A 184 11.93 13.73 -14.11
C ASN A 184 10.66 12.88 -14.03
N ILE A 185 9.84 13.05 -12.99
CA ILE A 185 8.60 12.29 -12.83
C ILE A 185 7.56 12.77 -13.83
N ARG A 186 6.93 11.83 -14.54
CA ARG A 186 5.86 12.10 -15.51
C ARG A 186 4.75 11.06 -15.41
N ASN A 187 3.52 11.51 -15.62
CA ASN A 187 2.32 10.68 -15.76
C ASN A 187 2.08 9.71 -14.58
N LEU A 188 2.32 10.14 -13.34
CA LEU A 188 2.00 9.33 -12.16
C LEU A 188 0.66 9.72 -11.54
N CYS A 189 0.08 8.85 -10.74
CA CYS A 189 -1.18 9.12 -10.05
C CYS A 189 -0.91 9.73 -8.67
N LEU A 190 -0.26 9.00 -7.76
CA LEU A 190 -0.13 9.46 -6.38
C LEU A 190 1.25 9.12 -5.78
N ILE A 191 1.87 10.12 -5.18
CA ILE A 191 3.14 10.00 -4.45
C ILE A 191 2.89 10.27 -2.97
N ILE A 192 3.33 9.36 -2.09
CA ILE A 192 3.25 9.55 -0.64
C ILE A 192 4.61 9.29 0.00
N LEU A 193 5.16 10.27 0.72
CA LEU A 193 6.44 10.17 1.41
C LEU A 193 6.26 10.56 2.86
N ASP A 194 6.32 9.63 3.81
CA ASP A 194 5.99 9.97 5.20
C ASP A 194 7.15 10.74 5.87
N ARG A 195 8.38 10.22 5.80
CA ARG A 195 9.57 10.85 6.40
C ARG A 195 10.57 11.26 5.33
N THR A 196 10.84 12.55 5.21
CA THR A 196 11.81 13.08 4.23
C THR A 196 12.87 13.95 4.91
N ASN A 197 13.87 14.37 4.12
CA ASN A 197 14.85 15.38 4.51
C ASN A 197 14.53 16.76 3.93
N PHE A 198 13.37 16.93 3.29
CA PHE A 198 13.00 18.17 2.59
C PHE A 198 12.56 19.24 3.58
N ASP A 199 13.12 20.43 3.42
CA ASP A 199 12.62 21.61 4.10
C ASP A 199 11.61 22.38 3.23
N CYS A 200 11.12 23.52 3.74
CA CYS A 200 10.15 24.33 3.01
C CYS A 200 10.72 24.85 1.67
N SER A 201 12.01 25.18 1.62
CA SER A 201 12.66 25.69 0.41
C SER A 201 12.75 24.61 -0.67
N ASP A 202 13.05 23.37 -0.30
CA ASP A 202 13.03 22.23 -1.23
C ASP A 202 11.64 22.05 -1.85
N VAL A 203 10.60 22.09 -1.02
CA VAL A 203 9.22 21.95 -1.49
C VAL A 203 8.83 23.09 -2.42
N ILE A 204 9.12 24.34 -2.06
CA ILE A 204 8.82 25.50 -2.90
C ILE A 204 9.55 25.42 -4.25
N LYS A 205 10.82 25.01 -4.25
CA LYS A 205 11.59 24.76 -5.49
C LYS A 205 10.88 23.72 -6.37
N PHE A 206 10.38 22.64 -5.78
CA PHE A 206 9.65 21.61 -6.51
C PHE A 206 8.29 22.06 -7.02
N LEU A 207 7.50 22.77 -6.21
CA LEU A 207 6.18 23.26 -6.60
C LEU A 207 6.28 24.28 -7.74
N ASN A 208 7.27 25.17 -7.72
CA ASN A 208 7.53 26.08 -8.84
C ASN A 208 7.88 25.30 -10.12
N TYR A 209 8.76 24.29 -10.03
CA TYR A 209 9.08 23.46 -11.19
C TYR A 209 7.84 22.74 -11.74
N TRP A 210 6.99 22.19 -10.86
CA TRP A 210 5.78 21.49 -11.26
C TRP A 210 4.75 22.44 -11.89
N SER A 211 4.53 23.62 -11.30
CA SER A 211 3.61 24.63 -11.83
C SER A 211 4.01 25.14 -13.22
N ASP A 212 5.30 25.19 -13.52
CA ASP A 212 5.83 25.64 -14.82
C ASP A 212 6.00 24.48 -15.82
N CYS A 213 5.68 23.24 -15.44
CA CYS A 213 5.89 22.08 -16.30
C CYS A 213 4.75 21.94 -17.33
N ASP A 214 5.08 21.96 -18.61
CA ASP A 214 4.11 21.76 -19.71
C ASP A 214 3.55 20.32 -19.78
N GLU A 215 4.12 19.38 -19.04
CA GLU A 215 3.73 17.96 -19.03
C GLU A 215 3.14 17.55 -17.69
N ASP A 216 2.10 16.71 -17.71
CA ASP A 216 1.50 16.15 -16.51
C ASP A 216 2.53 15.34 -15.70
N MET A 217 2.90 15.84 -14.53
CA MET A 217 3.85 15.18 -13.63
C MET A 217 3.16 14.10 -12.78
N MET A 218 2.19 14.50 -11.96
CA MET A 218 1.35 13.58 -11.18
C MET A 218 -0.03 14.16 -10.84
N GLU A 219 -1.01 13.29 -10.51
CA GLU A 219 -2.34 13.73 -10.03
C GLU A 219 -2.32 14.22 -8.58
N GLY A 220 -1.34 13.79 -7.76
CA GLY A 220 -1.22 14.25 -6.38
C GLY A 220 0.07 13.81 -5.69
N ILE A 221 0.46 14.60 -4.68
CA ILE A 221 1.61 14.34 -3.81
C ILE A 221 1.27 14.67 -2.36
N ALA A 222 1.72 13.82 -1.44
CA ALA A 222 1.71 14.06 -0.01
C ALA A 222 3.11 13.75 0.53
N MET A 223 3.74 14.70 1.21
CA MET A 223 5.06 14.49 1.80
C MET A 223 5.15 15.09 3.21
N GLY A 224 5.78 14.36 4.13
CA GLY A 224 6.20 14.92 5.40
C GLY A 224 7.49 15.71 5.23
N LEU A 225 7.59 16.85 5.91
CA LEU A 225 8.81 17.66 5.94
C LEU A 225 9.82 17.09 6.93
N LYS A 226 11.07 17.51 6.78
CA LYS A 226 12.12 17.28 7.76
C LYS A 226 11.68 17.77 9.14
N GLU A 227 11.93 16.97 10.16
CA GLU A 227 11.57 17.28 11.55
C GLU A 227 12.13 18.65 11.98
N GLY A 228 11.26 19.45 12.61
CA GLY A 228 11.60 20.82 13.05
C GLY A 228 11.46 21.89 11.98
N THR A 229 11.12 21.54 10.74
CA THR A 229 10.83 22.52 9.68
C THR A 229 9.53 23.26 9.98
N GLN A 230 9.57 24.59 9.88
CA GLN A 230 8.36 25.42 9.88
C GLN A 230 7.82 25.56 8.46
N ILE A 231 6.50 25.49 8.33
CA ILE A 231 5.82 25.68 7.05
C ILE A 231 5.66 27.18 6.81
N ASP A 232 6.17 27.68 5.69
CA ASP A 232 5.83 29.00 5.18
C ASP A 232 4.56 28.90 4.32
N GLU A 233 3.40 28.97 4.98
CA GLU A 233 2.11 28.87 4.30
C GLU A 233 1.90 30.02 3.30
N GLU A 234 2.43 31.21 3.58
CA GLU A 234 2.27 32.38 2.71
C GLU A 234 3.02 32.19 1.39
N GLU A 235 4.24 31.64 1.44
CA GLU A 235 5.02 31.37 0.24
C GLU A 235 4.40 30.23 -0.58
N ILE A 236 3.90 29.18 0.08
CA ILE A 236 3.21 28.08 -0.59
C ILE A 236 1.93 28.56 -1.29
N ILE A 237 1.11 29.38 -0.62
CA ILE A 237 -0.16 29.88 -1.20
C ILE A 237 0.08 30.74 -2.45
N LYS A 238 1.21 31.46 -2.54
CA LYS A 238 1.56 32.26 -3.73
C LYS A 238 1.81 31.41 -4.98
N ILE A 239 2.23 30.16 -4.81
CA ILE A 239 2.51 29.24 -5.93
C ILE A 239 1.20 28.70 -6.50
N PHE A 240 0.20 28.48 -5.65
CA PHE A 240 -1.11 28.02 -6.11
C PHE A 240 -1.87 29.16 -6.80
N ILE A 241 -2.52 28.85 -7.93
CA ILE A 241 -3.48 29.77 -8.53
C ILE A 241 -4.73 29.74 -7.63
N VAL A 242 -4.82 30.74 -6.75
CA VAL A 242 -6.01 30.94 -5.93
C VAL A 242 -7.11 31.56 -6.81
N ILE A 243 -8.09 30.75 -7.19
CA ILE A 243 -9.36 31.27 -7.70
C ILE A 243 -10.27 31.47 -6.49
N SER A 244 -10.27 32.67 -5.93
CA SER A 244 -11.23 33.09 -4.93
C SER A 244 -12.52 33.55 -5.62
N ASP A 245 -13.62 32.83 -5.39
CA ASP A 245 -14.95 33.34 -5.70
C ASP A 245 -15.33 34.34 -4.60
N ASN A 246 -15.45 35.62 -4.93
CA ASN A 246 -15.77 36.69 -3.99
C ASN A 246 -17.14 36.51 -3.30
N GLU A 247 -17.98 35.57 -3.74
CA GLU A 247 -19.28 35.28 -3.11
C GLU A 247 -19.29 34.05 -2.20
N SER A 248 -18.21 33.26 -2.14
CA SER A 248 -18.16 32.07 -1.28
C SER A 248 -16.98 32.12 -0.31
N SER A 249 -17.25 31.85 0.96
CA SER A 249 -16.24 31.79 2.04
C SER A 249 -15.25 30.62 1.91
N HIS A 250 -15.14 30.00 0.73
CA HIS A 250 -14.32 28.83 0.47
C HIS A 250 -13.40 29.12 -0.72
N SER A 251 -12.12 29.35 -0.42
CA SER A 251 -11.09 29.39 -1.46
C SER A 251 -10.90 27.99 -2.04
N ARG A 252 -10.87 27.87 -3.36
CA ARG A 252 -10.50 26.64 -4.05
C ARG A 252 -9.09 26.81 -4.60
N PHE A 253 -8.21 25.90 -4.22
CA PHE A 253 -6.82 25.89 -4.68
C PHE A 253 -6.71 24.95 -5.87
N PHE A 254 -6.15 25.47 -6.97
CA PHE A 254 -5.80 24.69 -8.14
C PHE A 254 -4.29 24.77 -8.33
N MET A 255 -3.72 23.68 -8.83
CA MET A 255 -2.43 23.68 -9.48
C MET A 255 -2.66 23.37 -10.95
#